data_AF-A0A520HQV9-F1
#
_entry.id   AF-A0A520HQV9-F1
#
_cell.length_a   1.000
_cell.length_b   1.000
_cell.length_c   1.000
_cell.angle_alpha   90.00
_cell.angle_beta   90.00
_cell.angle_gamma   90.00
#
_symmetry.space_group_name_H-M   'P 1'
#
loop_
_entity.id
_entity.type
_entity.pdbx_description
1 polymer ?
#
loop_
_entity_poly.entity_id
_entity_poly.type
_entity_poly.pdbx_seq_one_letter_code
_entity_poly.pdbx_strand_id
1 'polypeptide(L)'
;MPMTALRATIATALLASVSTAALAAPSASVFTSAPADPRAVTVVAKGDGVTDDGAAIQRAIDAAAAQGGAGGGGIVFLPAGRYRLTRTLYMWPGVRLFGVGRTRPVFVLAAATPGFQRGVGSMVFFTGNRPGANGADRGPVPVPVPPIRTVRARPVA
;
A
#
# COMPACT_ATOMS: atom_id res chain seq x y z
N MET A 1 0.89 -0.90 77.47
CA MET A 1 1.32 -0.43 76.14
C MET A 1 2.63 -1.11 75.80
N PRO A 2 2.61 -2.08 74.88
CA PRO A 2 3.28 -1.87 73.59
C PRO A 2 2.41 -2.32 72.40
N MET A 3 2.51 -1.54 71.32
CA MET A 3 1.76 -1.69 70.08
C MET A 3 2.37 -2.77 69.19
N THR A 4 1.57 -3.76 68.80
CA THR A 4 1.94 -4.80 67.84
C THR A 4 1.91 -4.20 66.43
N ALA A 5 3.08 -4.00 65.82
CA ALA A 5 3.19 -3.53 64.44
C ALA A 5 2.92 -4.68 63.46
N LEU A 6 1.78 -4.61 62.77
CA LEU A 6 1.40 -5.48 61.66
C LEU A 6 2.28 -5.15 60.44
N ARG A 7 3.22 -6.04 60.10
CA ARG A 7 4.00 -5.96 58.87
C ARG A 7 3.10 -6.35 57.69
N ALA A 8 2.63 -5.36 56.94
CA ALA A 8 1.95 -5.56 55.67
C ALA A 8 2.98 -5.78 54.55
N THR A 9 3.14 -7.03 54.12
CA THR A 9 3.91 -7.37 52.92
C THR A 9 3.05 -7.06 51.70
N ILE A 10 3.31 -5.94 51.03
CA ILE A 10 2.63 -5.56 49.79
C ILE A 10 3.26 -6.36 48.65
N ALA A 11 2.63 -7.48 48.26
CA ALA A 11 2.98 -8.23 47.06
C ALA A 11 2.53 -7.43 45.83
N THR A 12 3.46 -6.75 45.16
CA THR A 12 3.19 -6.01 43.92
C THR A 12 3.14 -7.00 42.75
N ALA A 13 1.94 -7.48 42.41
CA ALA A 13 1.72 -8.24 41.18
C ALA A 13 1.76 -7.28 39.98
N LEU A 14 2.91 -7.19 39.32
CA LEU A 14 3.07 -6.49 38.05
C LEU A 14 2.32 -7.28 36.96
N LEU A 15 1.08 -6.90 36.65
CA LEU A 15 0.37 -7.42 35.48
C LEU A 15 1.12 -6.97 34.23
N ALA A 16 1.93 -7.86 33.65
CA ALA A 16 2.44 -7.70 32.30
C ALA A 16 1.26 -7.80 31.33
N SER A 17 0.72 -6.65 30.93
CA SER A 17 -0.20 -6.52 29.80
C SER A 17 0.58 -6.82 28.51
N VAL A 18 0.83 -8.11 28.26
CA VAL A 18 1.29 -8.56 26.95
C VAL A 18 0.10 -8.41 26.01
N SER A 19 0.01 -7.25 25.35
CA SER A 19 -0.86 -7.08 24.20
C SER A 19 -0.38 -8.03 23.11
N THR A 20 -0.99 -9.22 23.03
CA THR A 20 -0.95 -10.05 21.84
C THR A 20 -1.74 -9.33 20.75
N ALA A 21 -1.08 -8.38 20.07
CA ALA A 21 -1.55 -7.93 18.77
C ALA A 21 -1.62 -9.18 17.91
N ALA A 22 -2.83 -9.70 17.70
CA ALA A 22 -3.06 -10.88 16.89
C ALA A 22 -2.43 -10.63 15.52
N LEU A 23 -1.31 -11.29 15.24
CA LEU A 23 -0.75 -11.32 13.90
C LEU A 23 -1.80 -12.00 13.04
N ALA A 24 -2.52 -11.22 12.23
CA ALA A 24 -3.46 -11.75 11.26
C ALA A 24 -2.72 -12.77 10.40
N ALA A 25 -3.12 -14.04 10.51
CA ALA A 25 -2.50 -15.12 9.75
C ALA A 25 -2.59 -14.79 8.25
N PRO A 26 -1.52 -15.02 7.47
CA PRO A 26 -1.54 -14.69 6.05
C PRO A 26 -2.63 -15.51 5.35
N SER A 27 -3.59 -14.83 4.73
CA SER A 27 -4.65 -15.46 3.96
C SER A 27 -4.07 -16.03 2.66
N ALA A 28 -4.50 -17.25 2.29
CA ALA A 28 -4.11 -17.91 1.06
C ALA A 28 -4.48 -17.07 -0.17
N SER A 29 -3.55 -16.99 -1.13
CA SER A 29 -3.83 -16.37 -2.43
C SER A 29 -4.65 -17.30 -3.32
N VAL A 30 -5.45 -16.72 -4.21
CA VAL A 30 -6.13 -17.47 -5.29
C VAL A 30 -5.13 -17.79 -6.41
N PHE A 31 -4.29 -16.83 -6.78
CA PHE A 31 -3.19 -17.05 -7.72
C PHE A 31 -1.94 -17.47 -6.94
N THR A 32 -1.71 -18.78 -6.83
CA THR A 32 -0.55 -19.35 -6.13
C THR A 32 0.75 -19.19 -6.91
N SER A 33 0.65 -18.99 -8.23
CA SER A 33 1.71 -18.55 -9.14
C SER A 33 1.15 -17.51 -10.12
N ALA A 34 2.04 -16.70 -10.72
CA ALA A 34 1.64 -15.79 -11.78
C ALA A 34 1.29 -16.58 -13.04
N PRO A 35 0.11 -16.39 -13.64
CA PRO A 35 -0.18 -16.90 -14.97
C PRO A 35 0.85 -16.42 -16.00
N ALA A 36 1.14 -17.26 -16.99
CA ALA A 36 2.01 -16.88 -18.10
C ALA A 36 1.29 -15.87 -19.01
N ASP A 37 1.67 -14.60 -18.90
CA ASP A 37 1.25 -13.53 -19.81
C ASP A 37 2.49 -12.71 -20.21
N PRO A 38 2.90 -12.73 -21.49
CA PRO A 38 4.10 -12.02 -21.95
C PRO A 38 3.96 -10.49 -21.88
N ARG A 39 2.73 -9.96 -21.73
CA ARG A 39 2.47 -8.54 -21.59
C ARG A 39 2.31 -8.11 -20.14
N ALA A 40 2.29 -9.03 -19.17
CA ALA A 40 2.16 -8.65 -17.77
C ALA A 40 3.48 -8.10 -17.22
N VAL A 41 3.36 -7.12 -16.31
CA VAL A 41 4.49 -6.53 -15.59
C VAL A 41 4.52 -7.08 -14.18
N THR A 42 5.62 -7.70 -13.77
CA THR A 42 5.80 -8.15 -12.38
C THR A 42 6.49 -7.07 -11.57
N VAL A 43 5.93 -6.73 -10.41
CA VAL A 43 6.52 -5.76 -9.48
C VAL A 43 7.85 -6.30 -8.94
N VAL A 44 8.87 -5.47 -9.02
CA VAL A 44 10.18 -5.69 -8.38
C VAL A 44 10.34 -4.68 -7.26
N ALA A 45 10.02 -5.09 -6.04
CA ALA A 45 10.12 -4.29 -4.82
C ALA A 45 10.55 -5.19 -3.66
N LYS A 46 10.89 -4.61 -2.50
CA LYS A 46 11.50 -5.38 -1.42
C LYS A 46 10.49 -6.25 -0.66
N GLY A 47 9.28 -5.75 -0.44
CA GLY A 47 8.20 -6.55 0.14
C GLY A 47 8.46 -6.98 1.60
N ASP A 48 9.32 -6.26 2.32
CA ASP A 48 9.72 -6.57 3.71
C ASP A 48 8.80 -5.93 4.78
N GLY A 49 7.87 -5.07 4.37
CA GLY A 49 6.95 -4.34 5.23
C GLY A 49 7.55 -3.11 5.92
N VAL A 50 8.82 -2.79 5.65
CA VAL A 50 9.58 -1.72 6.31
C VAL A 50 10.05 -0.68 5.29
N THR A 51 10.57 -1.14 4.17
CA THR A 51 11.06 -0.32 3.05
C THR A 51 9.90 0.28 2.28
N ASP A 52 10.00 1.56 1.89
CA ASP A 52 8.97 2.19 1.05
C ASP A 52 9.00 1.61 -0.37
N ASP A 53 8.03 0.78 -0.69
CA ASP A 53 7.91 0.09 -1.98
C ASP A 53 7.03 0.87 -2.98
N GLY A 54 6.43 2.00 -2.56
CA GLY A 54 5.43 2.70 -3.36
C GLY A 54 5.93 3.15 -4.74
N ALA A 55 7.19 3.59 -4.85
CA ALA A 55 7.76 4.00 -6.13
C ALA A 55 7.95 2.82 -7.10
N ALA A 56 8.35 1.65 -6.60
CA ALA A 56 8.54 0.46 -7.41
C ALA A 56 7.20 -0.07 -7.93
N ILE A 57 6.18 -0.09 -7.07
CA ILE A 57 4.83 -0.51 -7.45
C ILE A 57 4.22 0.47 -8.47
N GLN A 58 4.36 1.79 -8.25
CA GLN A 58 3.83 2.78 -9.20
C GLN A 58 4.48 2.64 -10.58
N ARG A 59 5.80 2.40 -10.66
CA ARG A 59 6.50 2.17 -11.93
C ARG A 59 5.94 0.96 -12.69
N ALA A 60 5.60 -0.12 -11.99
CA ALA A 60 5.00 -1.29 -12.63
C ALA A 60 3.60 -0.98 -13.19
N ILE A 61 2.79 -0.20 -12.44
CA ILE A 61 1.49 0.29 -12.89
C ILE A 61 1.63 1.20 -14.12
N ASP A 62 2.60 2.11 -14.10
CA ASP A 62 2.86 3.05 -15.20
C ASP A 62 3.30 2.32 -16.48
N ALA A 63 4.13 1.27 -16.33
CA ALA A 63 4.60 0.42 -17.41
C ALA A 63 3.47 -0.44 -18.01
N ALA A 64 2.65 -1.08 -17.16
CA ALA A 64 1.50 -1.86 -17.62
C ALA A 64 0.51 -0.97 -18.39
N ALA A 65 0.23 0.22 -17.87
CA ALA A 65 -0.61 1.19 -18.54
C ALA A 65 -0.06 1.64 -19.90
N ALA A 66 1.27 1.76 -20.05
CA ALA A 66 1.88 2.13 -21.34
C ALA A 66 1.71 1.01 -22.39
N GLN A 67 1.66 -0.25 -21.98
CA GLN A 67 1.44 -1.39 -22.89
C GLN A 67 -0.01 -1.48 -23.39
N GLY A 68 -0.97 -0.83 -22.74
CA GLY A 68 -2.38 -0.83 -23.12
C GLY A 68 -2.74 0.09 -24.29
N GLY A 69 -1.83 0.96 -24.72
CA GLY A 69 -2.08 1.94 -25.79
C GLY A 69 -3.12 3.00 -25.37
N ALA A 70 -3.78 3.61 -26.36
CA ALA A 70 -4.70 4.74 -26.15
C ALA A 70 -5.94 4.42 -25.28
N GLY A 71 -6.30 3.13 -25.13
CA GLY A 71 -7.41 2.69 -24.28
C GLY A 71 -7.05 2.51 -22.80
N GLY A 72 -5.78 2.69 -22.40
CA GLY A 72 -5.29 2.21 -21.12
C GLY A 72 -5.26 0.68 -21.06
N GLY A 73 -4.79 0.09 -19.96
CA GLY A 73 -4.75 -1.36 -19.83
C GLY A 73 -3.52 -1.93 -19.15
N GLY A 74 -3.30 -3.23 -19.35
CA GLY A 74 -2.16 -3.95 -18.79
C GLY A 74 -2.49 -4.74 -17.52
N ILE A 75 -1.64 -5.72 -17.25
CA ILE A 75 -1.71 -6.58 -16.07
C ILE A 75 -0.46 -6.36 -15.25
N VAL A 76 -0.63 -6.15 -13.96
CA VAL A 76 0.46 -6.08 -12.98
C VAL A 76 0.34 -7.27 -12.04
N PHE A 77 1.41 -8.04 -11.90
CA PHE A 77 1.53 -9.06 -10.88
C PHE A 77 2.31 -8.51 -9.68
N LEU A 78 1.71 -8.61 -8.50
CA LEU A 78 2.34 -8.26 -7.22
C LEU A 78 2.66 -9.55 -6.45
N PRO A 79 3.95 -9.94 -6.34
CA PRO A 79 4.35 -11.12 -5.61
C PRO A 79 3.91 -11.09 -4.13
N ALA A 80 3.90 -12.26 -3.49
CA ALA A 80 3.68 -12.36 -2.05
C ALA A 80 4.73 -11.53 -1.30
N GLY A 81 4.26 -10.72 -0.36
CA GLY A 81 5.12 -9.78 0.38
C GLY A 81 4.32 -8.76 1.14
N ARG A 82 5.00 -7.94 1.92
CA ARG A 82 4.44 -6.81 2.67
C ARG A 82 5.03 -5.52 2.12
N TYR A 83 4.21 -4.65 1.57
CA TYR A 83 4.68 -3.48 0.85
C TYR A 83 4.29 -2.23 1.61
N ARG A 84 5.25 -1.55 2.23
CA ARG A 84 4.98 -0.30 2.94
C ARG A 84 4.78 0.81 1.92
N LEU A 85 3.67 1.53 2.06
CA LEU A 85 3.34 2.65 1.19
C LEU A 85 3.44 3.95 1.98
N THR A 86 4.28 4.88 1.52
CA THR A 86 4.39 6.21 2.14
C THR A 86 3.53 7.29 1.49
N ARG A 87 2.92 6.96 0.35
CA ARG A 87 2.12 7.83 -0.52
C ARG A 87 1.05 7.03 -1.26
N THR A 88 0.05 7.71 -1.81
CA THR A 88 -1.01 7.11 -2.62
C THR A 88 -0.45 6.48 -3.90
N LEU A 89 -0.90 5.25 -4.19
CA LEU A 89 -0.74 4.60 -5.49
C LEU A 89 -1.89 4.98 -6.41
N TYR A 90 -1.58 5.35 -7.66
CA TYR A 90 -2.58 5.66 -8.67
C TYR A 90 -2.75 4.47 -9.61
N MET A 91 -3.93 3.87 -9.56
CA MET A 91 -4.35 2.86 -10.51
C MET A 91 -4.93 3.55 -11.75
N TRP A 92 -4.25 3.37 -12.88
CA TRP A 92 -4.69 3.91 -14.17
C TRP A 92 -5.89 3.14 -14.73
N PRO A 93 -6.73 3.78 -15.57
CA PRO A 93 -7.82 3.10 -16.22
C PRO A 93 -7.35 1.85 -16.98
N GLY A 94 -8.07 0.75 -16.81
CA GLY A 94 -7.80 -0.53 -17.47
C GLY A 94 -6.64 -1.35 -16.90
N VAL A 95 -5.78 -0.79 -16.03
CA VAL A 95 -4.73 -1.57 -15.36
C VAL A 95 -5.37 -2.50 -14.33
N ARG A 96 -5.03 -3.78 -14.39
CA ARG A 96 -5.47 -4.79 -13.41
C ARG A 96 -4.28 -5.25 -12.59
N LEU A 97 -4.39 -5.18 -11.27
CA LEU A 97 -3.36 -5.61 -10.33
C LEU A 97 -3.81 -6.91 -9.67
N PHE A 98 -3.02 -7.98 -9.80
CA PHE A 98 -3.27 -9.27 -9.16
C PHE A 98 -2.15 -9.61 -8.18
N GLY A 99 -2.53 -10.01 -6.97
CA GLY A 99 -1.59 -10.62 -6.03
C GLY A 99 -1.29 -12.07 -6.42
N VAL A 100 -0.02 -12.45 -6.42
CA VAL A 100 0.44 -13.79 -6.83
C VAL A 100 1.42 -14.38 -5.81
N GLY A 101 1.40 -15.70 -5.64
CA GLY A 101 2.26 -16.42 -4.69
C GLY A 101 1.46 -17.17 -3.63
N ARG A 102 2.13 -17.88 -2.73
CA ARG A 102 1.48 -18.74 -1.71
C ARG A 102 0.55 -17.95 -0.77
N THR A 103 0.90 -16.71 -0.46
CA THR A 103 0.14 -15.83 0.42
C THR A 103 -0.23 -14.54 -0.32
N ARG A 104 -1.33 -13.91 0.11
CA ARG A 104 -1.73 -12.62 -0.46
C ARG A 104 -0.69 -11.53 -0.15
N PRO A 105 -0.35 -10.66 -1.12
CA PRO A 105 0.41 -9.46 -0.80
C PRO A 105 -0.40 -8.55 0.12
N VAL A 106 0.31 -7.82 0.98
CA VAL A 106 -0.29 -6.90 1.95
C VAL A 106 0.28 -5.51 1.73
N PHE A 107 -0.58 -4.54 1.49
CA PHE A 107 -0.19 -3.14 1.61
C PHE A 107 -0.17 -2.72 3.07
N VAL A 108 0.95 -2.16 3.50
CA VAL A 108 1.17 -1.75 4.88
C VAL A 108 1.16 -0.23 4.96
N LEU A 109 0.26 0.29 5.79
CA LEU A 109 0.29 1.67 6.24
C LEU A 109 0.84 1.70 7.66
N ALA A 110 2.11 2.07 7.80
CA ALA A 110 2.73 2.19 9.12
C ALA A 110 2.11 3.35 9.90
N ALA A 111 2.18 3.28 11.23
CA ALA A 111 1.81 4.41 12.09
C ALA A 111 2.62 5.66 11.70
N ALA A 112 2.00 6.84 11.81
CA ALA A 112 2.61 8.12 11.50
C ALA A 112 3.22 8.23 10.07
N THR A 113 2.73 7.45 9.10
CA THR A 113 3.24 7.50 7.72
C THR A 113 3.09 8.92 7.12
N PRO A 114 4.18 9.59 6.71
CA PRO A 114 4.17 11.03 6.39
C PRO A 114 3.16 11.48 5.32
N GLY A 115 2.82 10.64 4.33
CA GLY A 115 1.85 10.99 3.27
C GLY A 115 0.38 10.92 3.70
N PHE A 116 0.08 10.42 4.90
CA PHE A 116 -1.29 10.12 5.34
C PHE A 116 -1.64 10.76 6.70
N GLN A 117 -0.89 11.77 7.12
CA GLN A 117 -1.08 12.39 8.46
C GLN A 117 -2.11 13.52 8.50
N ARG A 118 -2.64 13.94 7.34
CA ARG A 118 -3.55 15.09 7.26
C ARG A 118 -4.71 14.77 6.34
N GLY A 119 -5.89 15.30 6.68
CA GLY A 119 -7.11 15.13 5.90
C GLY A 119 -7.50 13.66 5.70
N VAL A 120 -8.28 13.42 4.65
CA VAL A 120 -8.63 12.06 4.21
C VAL A 120 -7.58 11.60 3.21
N GLY A 121 -6.98 10.43 3.44
CA GLY A 121 -5.95 9.85 2.56
C GLY A 121 -6.31 8.43 2.13
N SER A 122 -6.24 8.16 0.82
CA SER A 122 -6.43 6.83 0.25
C SER A 122 -5.08 6.22 -0.11
N MET A 123 -4.78 5.00 0.36
CA MET A 123 -3.55 4.30 0.00
C MET A 123 -3.50 3.96 -1.50
N VAL A 124 -4.66 3.65 -2.09
CA VAL A 124 -4.83 3.34 -3.50
C VAL A 124 -5.97 4.20 -4.03
N PHE A 125 -5.75 4.86 -5.15
CA PHE A 125 -6.74 5.71 -5.81
C PHE A 125 -6.94 5.24 -7.25
N PHE A 126 -8.18 4.92 -7.61
CA PHE A 126 -8.55 4.52 -8.96
C PHE A 126 -8.90 5.75 -9.77
N THR A 127 -8.12 6.03 -10.79
CA THR A 127 -8.23 7.25 -11.59
C THR A 127 -9.23 7.07 -12.73
N GLY A 128 -9.91 8.15 -13.11
CA GLY A 128 -10.77 8.18 -14.30
C GLY A 128 -10.01 8.47 -15.61
N ASN A 129 -8.82 9.07 -15.54
CA ASN A 129 -7.97 9.33 -16.69
C ASN A 129 -6.48 9.34 -16.28
N ARG A 130 -5.58 9.05 -17.24
CA ARG A 130 -4.13 9.18 -17.07
C ARG A 130 -3.67 10.55 -17.58
N PRO A 131 -2.88 11.32 -16.81
CA PRO A 131 -2.26 12.55 -17.30
C PRO A 131 -1.43 12.29 -18.57
N GLY A 132 -1.63 13.11 -19.61
CA GLY A 132 -0.93 12.99 -20.89
C GLY A 132 -1.44 11.90 -21.86
N ALA A 133 -2.45 11.08 -21.52
CA ALA A 133 -2.97 10.04 -22.43
C ALA A 133 -3.92 10.60 -23.51
N ASN A 134 -4.62 11.69 -23.21
CA ASN A 134 -5.37 12.47 -24.18
C ASN A 134 -4.72 13.86 -24.15
N GLY A 135 -4.31 14.43 -25.29
CA GLY A 135 -3.67 15.76 -25.38
C GLY A 135 -4.49 16.94 -24.82
N ALA A 136 -5.60 16.66 -24.14
CA ALA A 136 -6.21 17.55 -23.18
C ALA A 136 -5.71 17.17 -21.79
N ASP A 137 -4.72 17.92 -21.31
CA ASP A 137 -4.64 18.26 -19.89
C ASP A 137 -5.93 19.02 -19.54
N ARG A 138 -7.07 18.32 -19.46
CA ARG A 138 -8.26 18.86 -18.82
C ARG A 138 -7.80 19.11 -17.39
N GLY A 139 -7.93 20.37 -16.98
CA GLY A 139 -7.47 20.87 -15.69
C GLY A 139 -7.97 20.05 -14.50
N PRO A 140 -7.62 20.46 -13.27
CA PRO A 140 -7.83 19.66 -12.06
C PRO A 140 -9.22 19.02 -12.03
N VAL A 141 -9.29 17.69 -12.15
CA VAL A 141 -10.57 16.99 -12.01
C VAL A 141 -11.03 17.26 -10.57
N PRO A 142 -12.21 17.89 -10.37
CA PRO A 142 -12.70 18.17 -9.04
C PRO A 142 -13.03 16.84 -8.37
N VAL A 143 -12.11 16.35 -7.55
CA VAL A 143 -12.40 15.28 -6.59
C VAL A 143 -12.82 15.95 -5.29
N PRO A 144 -13.90 15.49 -4.62
CA PRO A 144 -14.38 16.09 -3.37
C PRO A 144 -13.29 16.29 -2.32
N VAL A 145 -12.25 15.45 -2.34
CA VAL A 145 -11.00 15.65 -1.59
C VAL A 145 -9.83 15.12 -2.44
N PRO A 146 -8.84 15.95 -2.83
CA PRO A 146 -7.65 15.46 -3.53
C PRO A 146 -6.74 14.67 -2.58
N PRO A 147 -6.14 13.54 -3.02
CA PRO A 147 -5.13 12.84 -2.23
C PRO A 147 -3.95 13.79 -1.94
N ILE A 148 -3.53 13.86 -0.68
CA ILE A 148 -2.44 14.75 -0.27
C ILE A 148 -1.10 14.26 -0.84
N ARG A 149 -0.37 15.17 -1.49
CA ARG A 149 0.94 14.97 -2.16
C ARG A 149 0.91 14.01 -3.35
N THR A 150 0.37 14.50 -4.46
CA THR A 150 0.61 13.98 -5.81
C THR A 150 2.12 13.83 -6.04
N VAL A 151 2.55 12.64 -6.49
CA VAL A 151 3.82 12.54 -7.22
C VAL A 151 3.71 13.53 -8.36
N ARG A 152 4.58 14.54 -8.41
CA ARG A 152 4.62 15.47 -9.54
C ARG A 152 4.89 14.60 -10.76
N ALA A 153 3.89 14.42 -11.63
CA ALA A 153 4.12 13.91 -12.97
C ALA A 153 5.19 14.83 -13.56
N ARG A 154 6.39 14.29 -13.81
CA ARG A 154 7.39 15.07 -14.53
C ARG A 154 6.76 15.41 -15.89
N PRO A 155 6.77 16.68 -16.31
CA PRO A 155 6.55 16.97 -17.72
C PRO A 155 7.72 16.33 -18.46
N VAL A 156 7.43 15.42 -19.37
CA VAL A 156 8.41 15.00 -20.37
C VAL A 156 8.48 16.17 -21.33
N ALA A 157 9.69 16.75 -21.47
CA ALA A 157 9.98 17.76 -22.48
C ALA A 157 9.93 17.15 -23.89
#